data_AF-A0A545B2H4-F1
#
_entry.id   AF-A0A545B2H4-F1
#
_cell.length_a   1.000
_cell.length_b   1.000
_cell.length_c   1.000
_cell.angle_alpha   90.00
_cell.angle_beta   90.00
_cell.angle_gamma   90.00
#
_symmetry.space_group_name_H-M   'P 1'
#
loop_
_entity.id
_entity.type
_entity.pdbx_description
1 polymer ?
#
loop_
_entity_poly.entity_id
_entity_poly.type
_entity_poly.pdbx_seq_one_letter_code
_entity_poly.pdbx_strand_id
1 'polypeptide(L)'
;MNFASATQSHASMRDEARVMGAVQIAQTMRSKGQRVWCVPFARNASGVNIRGNAGTWWRKTGSLYRQSHTPIPGSVMVFKSTRSMPMGHVAVVSKQISPRKILIDHANWKRNQVSLGMEVIDVSEKNDWSAVRVKSTPAAYGSVYPVHGFIAAARG
;
A
#
# COMPACT_ATOMS: atom_id res chain seq x y z
N MET A 1 -16.83 12.27 -27.05
CA MET A 1 -16.87 12.93 -25.73
C MET A 1 -16.32 11.96 -24.69
N ASN A 2 -15.27 12.36 -23.96
CA ASN A 2 -14.34 11.48 -23.25
C ASN A 2 -14.67 11.37 -21.73
N PHE A 3 -15.75 10.69 -21.37
CA PHE A 3 -16.19 10.55 -19.96
C PHE A 3 -15.23 9.69 -19.10
N ALA A 4 -14.46 8.80 -19.71
CA ALA A 4 -13.50 7.92 -19.01
C ALA A 4 -12.29 8.70 -18.45
N SER A 5 -11.79 9.69 -19.20
CA SER A 5 -10.60 10.46 -18.80
C SER A 5 -10.88 11.40 -17.62
N ALA A 6 -12.05 12.06 -17.59
CA ALA A 6 -12.45 12.92 -16.48
C ALA A 6 -12.70 12.12 -15.19
N THR A 7 -13.29 10.92 -15.29
CA THR A 7 -13.52 10.06 -14.12
C THR A 7 -12.21 9.57 -13.51
N GLN A 8 -11.23 9.25 -14.37
CA GLN A 8 -9.92 8.77 -13.96
C GLN A 8 -9.06 9.89 -13.34
N SER A 9 -9.12 11.12 -13.87
CA SER A 9 -8.45 12.28 -13.26
C SER A 9 -9.05 12.62 -11.90
N HIS A 10 -10.39 12.60 -11.75
CA HIS A 10 -11.03 12.80 -10.46
C HIS A 10 -10.69 11.71 -9.44
N ALA A 11 -10.56 10.45 -9.85
CA ALA A 11 -10.10 9.39 -8.97
C ALA A 11 -8.66 9.63 -8.51
N SER A 12 -7.74 9.98 -9.42
CA SER A 12 -6.35 10.31 -9.08
C SER A 12 -6.26 11.47 -8.09
N MET A 13 -7.00 12.57 -8.33
CA MET A 13 -7.00 13.72 -7.42
C MET A 13 -7.53 13.35 -6.02
N ARG A 14 -8.56 12.51 -5.93
CA ARG A 14 -9.06 12.00 -4.64
C ARG A 14 -8.03 11.13 -3.94
N ASP A 15 -7.30 10.30 -4.68
CA ASP A 15 -6.25 9.43 -4.13
C ASP A 15 -5.09 10.28 -3.59
N GLU A 16 -4.64 11.27 -4.35
CA GLU A 16 -3.59 12.22 -3.94
C GLU A 16 -4.00 13.02 -2.70
N ALA A 17 -5.23 13.54 -2.66
CA ALA A 17 -5.73 14.27 -1.49
C ALA A 17 -5.76 13.39 -0.22
N ARG A 18 -6.15 12.11 -0.37
CA ARG A 18 -6.14 11.13 0.73
C ARG A 18 -4.72 10.83 1.22
N VAL A 19 -3.77 10.65 0.29
CA VAL A 19 -2.36 10.44 0.64
C VAL A 19 -1.79 11.66 1.37
N MET A 20 -2.02 12.88 0.88
CA MET A 20 -1.55 14.10 1.54
C MET A 20 -2.16 14.26 2.94
N GLY A 21 -3.46 13.99 3.10
CA GLY A 21 -4.10 13.96 4.41
C GLY A 21 -3.48 12.93 5.36
N ALA A 22 -3.18 11.72 4.87
CA ALA A 22 -2.52 10.69 5.65
C ALA A 22 -1.10 11.10 6.09
N VAL A 23 -0.35 11.80 5.23
CA VAL A 23 0.97 12.36 5.54
C VAL A 23 0.86 13.42 6.63
N GLN A 24 -0.08 14.37 6.53
CA GLN A 24 -0.28 15.41 7.53
C GLN A 24 -0.65 14.83 8.91
N ILE A 25 -1.53 13.83 8.93
CA ILE A 25 -1.90 13.10 10.15
C ILE A 25 -0.65 12.45 10.75
N ALA A 26 0.15 11.74 9.95
CA ALA A 26 1.37 11.08 10.41
C ALA A 26 2.40 12.09 10.95
N GLN A 27 2.57 13.24 10.31
CA GLN A 27 3.45 14.31 10.78
C GLN A 27 2.98 14.88 12.12
N THR A 28 1.68 15.13 12.26
CA THR A 28 1.06 15.61 13.51
C THR A 28 1.20 14.60 14.65
N MET A 29 1.05 13.30 14.37
CA MET A 29 1.28 12.25 15.36
C MET A 29 2.75 12.24 15.81
N ARG A 30 3.69 12.34 14.86
CA ARG A 30 5.13 12.37 15.18
C ARG A 30 5.52 13.58 16.02
N SER A 31 4.99 14.77 15.72
CA SER A 31 5.28 15.99 16.51
C SER A 31 4.77 15.89 17.95
N LYS A 32 3.72 15.07 18.18
CA LYS A 32 3.19 14.74 19.51
C LYS A 32 3.88 13.54 20.18
N GLY A 33 4.97 13.02 19.61
CA GLY A 33 5.68 11.84 20.11
C GLY A 33 4.93 10.51 19.93
N GLN A 34 3.85 10.50 19.15
CA GLN A 34 3.04 9.31 18.91
C GLN A 34 3.65 8.43 17.82
N ARG A 35 3.36 7.12 17.90
CA ARG A 35 3.80 6.15 16.90
C ARG A 35 2.96 6.24 15.63
N VAL A 36 3.62 6.27 14.49
CA VAL A 36 2.97 6.11 13.18
C VAL A 36 3.10 4.65 12.76
N TRP A 37 2.03 4.08 12.24
CA TRP A 37 1.94 2.69 11.84
C TRP A 37 1.41 2.56 10.41
N CYS A 38 1.74 1.45 9.74
CA CYS A 38 1.29 1.17 8.39
C CYS A 38 -0.23 1.09 8.25
N VAL A 39 -0.91 0.45 9.21
CA VAL A 39 -2.37 0.25 9.19
C VAL A 39 -3.16 1.57 9.23
N PRO A 40 -2.97 2.47 10.21
CA PRO A 40 -3.63 3.77 10.20
C PRO A 40 -3.31 4.61 8.96
N PHE A 41 -2.05 4.61 8.52
CA PHE A 41 -1.64 5.33 7.31
C PHE A 41 -2.39 4.80 6.08
N ALA A 42 -2.37 3.49 5.84
CA ALA A 42 -3.01 2.88 4.69
C ALA A 42 -4.53 3.10 4.67
N ARG A 43 -5.20 3.10 5.84
CA ARG A 43 -6.63 3.42 5.93
C ARG A 43 -6.92 4.84 5.44
N ASN A 44 -6.16 5.82 5.92
CA ASN A 44 -6.34 7.22 5.54
C ASN A 44 -5.99 7.45 4.06
N ALA A 45 -4.92 6.81 3.56
CA ALA A 45 -4.43 7.01 2.20
C ALA A 45 -5.25 6.27 1.12
N SER A 46 -5.82 5.11 1.42
CA SER A 46 -6.54 4.28 0.42
C SER A 46 -8.07 4.31 0.55
N GLY A 47 -8.61 4.78 1.68
CA GLY A 47 -10.02 4.63 2.05
C GLY A 47 -10.47 3.20 2.36
N VAL A 48 -9.57 2.20 2.32
CA VAL A 48 -9.85 0.85 2.81
C VAL A 48 -9.88 0.88 4.33
N ASN A 49 -11.02 0.59 4.95
CA ASN A 49 -11.26 0.79 6.38
C ASN A 49 -11.16 -0.50 7.21
N ILE A 50 -10.24 -1.40 6.84
CA ILE A 50 -9.99 -2.66 7.54
C ILE A 50 -9.13 -2.41 8.79
N ARG A 51 -9.35 -3.19 9.86
CA ARG A 51 -8.64 -3.07 11.15
C ARG A 51 -7.99 -4.38 11.61
N GLY A 52 -7.03 -4.23 12.51
CA GLY A 52 -6.20 -5.32 13.05
C GLY A 52 -4.88 -5.46 12.29
N ASN A 53 -4.17 -6.54 12.57
CA ASN A 53 -2.83 -6.81 12.02
C ASN A 53 -2.85 -6.78 10.50
N ALA A 54 -1.84 -6.17 9.90
CA ALA A 54 -1.74 -5.96 8.46
C ALA A 54 -1.93 -7.26 7.64
N GLY A 55 -1.21 -8.33 8.01
CA GLY A 55 -1.32 -9.61 7.30
C GLY A 55 -2.72 -10.23 7.34
N THR A 56 -3.55 -9.88 8.32
CA THR A 56 -4.93 -10.41 8.43
C THR A 56 -5.92 -9.73 7.50
N TRP A 57 -5.56 -8.59 6.91
CA TRP A 57 -6.47 -7.79 6.08
C TRP A 57 -7.00 -8.57 4.88
N TRP A 58 -6.17 -9.44 4.30
CA TRP A 58 -6.58 -10.29 3.19
C TRP A 58 -7.84 -11.08 3.53
N ARG A 59 -7.92 -11.69 4.71
CA ARG A 59 -9.11 -12.47 5.10
C ARG A 59 -10.30 -11.62 5.56
N LYS A 60 -10.13 -10.31 5.73
CA LYS A 60 -11.12 -9.38 6.30
C LYS A 60 -11.76 -8.45 5.27
N THR A 61 -11.58 -8.72 3.98
CA THR A 61 -12.15 -7.89 2.91
C THR A 61 -13.68 -7.96 2.86
N GLY A 62 -14.27 -9.13 3.15
CA GLY A 62 -15.71 -9.34 2.99
C GLY A 62 -16.17 -9.00 1.56
N SER A 63 -17.43 -8.58 1.42
CA SER A 63 -18.00 -8.13 0.13
C SER A 63 -17.69 -6.67 -0.22
N LEU A 64 -17.19 -5.87 0.73
CA LEU A 64 -16.99 -4.42 0.58
C LEU A 64 -15.69 -4.06 -0.17
N TYR A 65 -14.76 -4.99 -0.26
CA TYR A 65 -13.44 -4.76 -0.84
C TYR A 65 -13.10 -5.83 -1.86
N ARG A 66 -12.56 -5.41 -3.01
CA ARG A 66 -12.11 -6.32 -4.06
C ARG A 66 -10.67 -6.74 -3.81
N GLN A 67 -10.43 -8.04 -3.87
CA GLN A 67 -9.09 -8.63 -3.88
C GLN A 67 -8.60 -8.81 -5.32
N SER A 68 -7.31 -8.57 -5.56
CA SER A 68 -6.66 -8.85 -6.85
C SER A 68 -5.20 -9.24 -6.65
N HIS A 69 -4.60 -9.88 -7.66
CA HIS A 69 -3.15 -10.10 -7.75
C HIS A 69 -2.47 -9.09 -8.70
N THR A 70 -3.24 -8.17 -9.27
CA THR A 70 -2.74 -7.09 -10.12
C THR A 70 -2.73 -5.79 -9.32
N PRO A 71 -1.61 -5.05 -9.30
CA PRO A 71 -1.55 -3.74 -8.66
C PRO A 71 -2.43 -2.75 -9.40
N ILE A 72 -3.09 -1.87 -8.66
CA ILE A 72 -3.87 -0.76 -9.19
C ILE A 72 -3.54 0.45 -8.31
N PRO A 73 -3.22 1.63 -8.86
CA PRO A 73 -3.03 2.83 -8.05
C PRO A 73 -4.21 3.06 -7.08
N GLY A 74 -3.88 3.41 -5.83
CA GLY A 74 -4.82 3.55 -4.72
C GLY A 74 -5.19 2.24 -4.01
N SER A 75 -4.85 1.06 -4.54
CA SER A 75 -5.07 -0.21 -3.85
C SER A 75 -4.01 -0.47 -2.76
N VAL A 76 -4.35 -1.30 -1.79
CA VAL A 76 -3.47 -1.68 -0.66
C VAL A 76 -2.80 -3.01 -0.94
N MET A 77 -1.48 -3.01 -1.13
CA MET A 77 -0.65 -4.22 -1.10
C MET A 77 -0.59 -4.78 0.31
N VAL A 78 -0.89 -6.08 0.47
CA VAL A 78 -0.90 -6.78 1.76
C VAL A 78 0.22 -7.80 1.83
N PHE A 79 1.24 -7.51 2.62
CA PHE A 79 2.34 -8.43 2.89
C PHE A 79 1.91 -9.50 3.89
N LYS A 80 2.30 -10.77 3.65
CA LYS A 80 2.03 -11.87 4.59
C LYS A 80 2.86 -11.70 5.86
N SER A 81 2.39 -12.28 6.95
CA SER A 81 3.20 -12.44 8.17
C SER A 81 4.40 -13.35 7.89
N THR A 82 5.57 -12.96 8.37
CA THR A 82 6.81 -13.77 8.34
C THR A 82 7.50 -13.72 9.70
N ARG A 83 8.56 -14.50 9.90
CA ARG A 83 9.36 -14.46 11.14
C ARG A 83 9.94 -13.06 11.42
N SER A 84 10.39 -12.35 10.39
CA SER A 84 10.94 -10.99 10.51
C SER A 84 9.86 -9.90 10.47
N MET A 85 8.63 -10.25 10.09
CA MET A 85 7.48 -9.33 10.02
C MET A 85 6.20 -10.00 10.53
N PRO A 86 6.08 -10.30 11.84
CA PRO A 86 5.02 -11.18 12.37
C PRO A 86 3.61 -10.64 12.19
N MET A 87 3.44 -9.32 12.12
CA MET A 87 2.13 -8.66 11.96
C MET A 87 1.72 -8.49 10.49
N GLY A 88 2.59 -8.91 9.55
CA GLY A 88 2.55 -8.50 8.15
C GLY A 88 2.80 -7.00 7.99
N HIS A 89 2.53 -6.48 6.80
CA HIS A 89 2.62 -5.06 6.48
C HIS A 89 1.61 -4.68 5.41
N VAL A 90 1.25 -3.40 5.33
CA VAL A 90 0.38 -2.87 4.28
C VAL A 90 0.99 -1.60 3.70
N ALA A 91 0.83 -1.43 2.39
CA ALA A 91 1.30 -0.26 1.66
C ALA A 91 0.31 0.10 0.55
N VAL A 92 0.15 1.39 0.26
CA VAL A 92 -0.74 1.86 -0.81
C VAL A 92 0.05 1.97 -2.10
N VAL A 93 -0.47 1.43 -3.20
CA VAL A 93 0.16 1.58 -4.52
C VAL A 93 -0.03 3.02 -4.98
N SER A 94 1.06 3.78 -5.12
CA SER A 94 0.99 5.15 -5.65
C SER A 94 1.11 5.20 -7.16
N LYS A 95 1.89 4.28 -7.76
CA LYS A 95 2.04 4.22 -9.22
C LYS A 95 2.42 2.84 -9.71
N GLN A 96 1.91 2.44 -10.86
CA GLN A 96 2.43 1.29 -11.61
C GLN A 96 3.43 1.78 -12.66
N ILE A 97 4.67 1.27 -12.61
CA ILE A 97 5.75 1.68 -13.51
C ILE A 97 5.88 0.69 -14.67
N SER A 98 5.74 -0.61 -14.39
CA SER A 98 5.77 -1.67 -15.39
C SER A 98 4.96 -2.88 -14.90
N PRO A 99 4.84 -3.97 -15.68
CA PRO A 99 4.17 -5.20 -15.22
C PRO A 99 4.74 -5.79 -13.92
N ARG A 100 6.03 -5.54 -13.63
CA ARG A 100 6.76 -6.07 -12.47
C ARG A 100 7.35 -4.99 -11.55
N LYS A 101 6.97 -3.73 -11.72
CA LYS A 101 7.48 -2.63 -10.90
C LYS A 101 6.38 -1.63 -10.55
N ILE A 102 6.27 -1.33 -9.26
CA ILE A 102 5.37 -0.29 -8.74
C ILE A 102 6.10 0.62 -7.77
N LEU A 103 5.46 1.75 -7.45
CA LEU A 103 5.79 2.59 -6.32
C LEU A 103 4.71 2.44 -5.24
N ILE A 104 5.13 2.46 -3.98
CA ILE A 104 4.23 2.39 -2.83
C ILE A 104 4.45 3.52 -1.84
N ASP A 105 3.37 3.90 -1.16
CA ASP A 105 3.37 4.81 -0.02
C ASP A 105 3.00 4.02 1.24
N HIS A 106 3.80 4.17 2.29
CA HIS A 106 3.55 3.48 3.54
C HIS A 106 4.16 4.21 4.74
N ALA A 107 3.86 3.70 5.93
CA ALA A 107 4.51 4.14 7.15
C ALA A 107 5.06 2.97 7.95
N ASN A 108 6.06 3.24 8.78
CA ASN A 108 6.66 2.30 9.71
C ASN A 108 7.32 1.07 9.07
N TRP A 109 7.77 1.19 7.81
CA TRP A 109 8.77 0.24 7.28
C TRP A 109 10.11 0.45 8.00
N LYS A 110 10.55 1.72 8.05
CA LYS A 110 11.47 2.22 9.07
C LYS A 110 10.66 2.85 10.20
N ARG A 111 11.02 2.54 11.45
CA ARG A 111 10.27 2.92 12.65
C ARG A 111 9.86 4.39 12.64
N ASN A 112 8.56 4.65 12.79
CA ASN A 112 7.95 6.00 12.83
C ASN A 112 8.23 6.90 11.60
N GLN A 113 8.57 6.34 10.44
CA GLN A 113 8.79 7.11 9.21
C GLN A 113 7.67 6.84 8.19
N VAL A 114 7.27 7.88 7.48
CA VAL A 114 6.49 7.77 6.25
C VAL A 114 7.47 7.72 5.09
N SER A 115 7.23 6.83 4.14
CA SER A 115 7.98 6.76 2.90
C SER A 115 7.00 6.78 1.74
N LEU A 116 7.23 7.72 0.83
CA LEU A 116 6.41 7.92 -0.37
C LEU A 116 7.22 7.49 -1.58
N GLY A 117 6.55 6.89 -2.57
CA GLY A 117 7.16 6.50 -3.83
C GLY A 117 8.25 5.43 -3.70
N MET A 118 8.19 4.55 -2.69
CA MET A 118 9.20 3.51 -2.51
C MET A 118 9.07 2.42 -3.58
N GLU A 119 10.16 2.09 -4.27
CA GLU A 119 10.14 1.10 -5.36
C GLU A 119 9.92 -0.32 -4.82
N VAL A 120 9.05 -1.07 -5.50
CA VAL A 120 8.81 -2.49 -5.28
C VAL A 120 8.85 -3.22 -6.61
N ILE A 121 9.56 -4.35 -6.64
CA ILE A 121 9.64 -5.24 -7.81
C ILE A 121 9.02 -6.59 -7.50
N ASP A 122 8.29 -7.13 -8.46
CA ASP A 122 7.80 -8.50 -8.44
C ASP A 122 8.90 -9.46 -8.89
N VAL A 123 9.26 -10.39 -8.01
CA VAL A 123 10.25 -11.46 -8.23
C VAL A 123 9.61 -12.85 -8.22
N SER A 124 8.27 -12.93 -8.25
CA SER A 124 7.55 -14.19 -8.38
C SER A 124 7.80 -14.83 -9.75
N GLU A 125 7.92 -16.16 -9.76
CA GLU A 125 8.08 -16.94 -10.99
C GLU A 125 6.89 -16.73 -11.94
N LYS A 126 5.69 -16.61 -11.38
CA LYS A 126 4.42 -16.55 -12.13
C LYS A 126 3.98 -15.14 -12.54
N ASN A 127 4.72 -14.09 -12.19
CA ASN A 127 4.31 -12.69 -12.43
C ASN A 127 2.98 -12.34 -11.74
N ASP A 128 2.73 -12.91 -10.57
CA ASP A 128 1.47 -12.80 -9.83
C ASP A 128 1.62 -11.97 -8.55
N TRP A 129 2.75 -11.26 -8.41
CA TRP A 129 3.09 -10.44 -7.25
C TRP A 129 3.15 -11.20 -5.91
N SER A 130 3.14 -12.53 -5.92
CA SER A 130 3.17 -13.34 -4.69
C SER A 130 4.48 -13.22 -3.90
N ALA A 131 5.56 -12.75 -4.55
CA ALA A 131 6.88 -12.54 -3.97
C ALA A 131 7.50 -11.24 -4.49
N VAL A 132 7.84 -10.31 -3.59
CA VAL A 132 8.35 -8.98 -3.97
C VAL A 132 9.65 -8.63 -3.26
N ARG A 133 10.44 -7.71 -3.81
CA ARG A 133 11.49 -7.01 -3.05
C ARG A 133 11.19 -5.53 -2.97
N VAL A 134 11.51 -4.93 -1.81
CA VAL A 134 11.28 -3.52 -1.53
C VAL A 134 12.63 -2.80 -1.47
N LYS A 135 12.75 -1.65 -2.15
CA LYS A 135 13.96 -0.84 -2.14
C LYS A 135 13.97 0.13 -0.97
N SER A 136 14.19 -0.40 0.23
CA SER A 136 14.18 0.37 1.47
C SER A 136 15.46 1.15 1.76
N THR A 137 16.50 0.94 0.96
CA THR A 137 17.74 1.75 0.96
C THR A 137 18.06 2.20 -0.47
N PRO A 138 18.81 3.30 -0.65
CA PRO A 138 19.17 3.76 -2.00
C PRO A 138 19.98 2.73 -2.81
N ALA A 139 20.82 1.94 -2.12
CA ALA A 139 21.80 1.07 -2.74
C ALA A 139 21.23 -0.26 -3.25
N ALA A 140 20.19 -0.83 -2.63
CA ALA A 140 19.75 -2.18 -2.95
C ALA A 140 18.29 -2.48 -2.61
N TYR A 141 17.75 -3.48 -3.30
CA TYR A 141 16.51 -4.15 -2.92
C TYR A 141 16.77 -5.10 -1.74
N GLY A 142 15.87 -5.10 -0.75
CA GLY A 142 15.98 -5.95 0.42
C GLY A 142 15.60 -7.41 0.16
N SER A 143 15.26 -8.12 1.24
CA SER A 143 14.78 -9.50 1.21
C SER A 143 13.54 -9.69 0.33
N VAL A 144 13.29 -10.95 -0.05
CA VAL A 144 12.03 -11.34 -0.68
C VAL A 144 10.94 -11.40 0.38
N TYR A 145 9.85 -10.68 0.16
CA TYR A 145 8.67 -10.68 1.02
C TYR A 145 7.50 -11.33 0.31
N PRO A 146 6.81 -12.29 0.95
CA PRO A 146 5.58 -12.85 0.40
C PRO A 146 4.43 -11.85 0.54
N VAL A 147 3.59 -11.79 -0.49
CA VAL A 147 2.43 -10.89 -0.56
C VAL A 147 1.17 -11.73 -0.78
N HIS A 148 0.07 -11.35 -0.12
CA HIS A 148 -1.24 -11.96 -0.37
C HIS A 148 -1.84 -11.46 -1.68
N GLY A 149 -1.73 -10.15 -1.93
CA GLY A 149 -2.25 -9.48 -3.11
C GLY A 149 -2.57 -8.03 -2.78
N PHE A 150 -3.56 -7.49 -3.50
CA PHE A 150 -3.99 -6.11 -3.43
C PHE A 150 -5.47 -6.03 -3.03
N ILE A 151 -5.80 -5.06 -2.17
CA ILE A 151 -7.16 -4.77 -1.74
C ILE A 151 -7.54 -3.39 -2.26
N ALA A 152 -8.61 -3.30 -3.06
CA ALA A 152 -9.18 -2.02 -3.49
C ALA A 152 -10.55 -1.82 -2.85
N ALA A 153 -10.91 -0.56 -2.57
CA ALA A 153 -12.30 -0.18 -2.34
C ALA A 153 -13.15 -0.70 -3.51
N ALA A 154 -14.28 -1.37 -3.21
CA ALA A 154 -15.29 -1.56 -4.23
C ALA A 154 -15.68 -0.15 -4.73
N ARG A 155 -15.40 0.13 -6.01
CA ARG A 155 -15.89 1.38 -6.60
C ARG A 155 -17.41 1.26 -6.61
N GLY A 156 -18.09 2.15 -5.89
CA GLY A 156 -19.47 2.49 -6.17
C GLY A 156 -19.57 3.21 -7.51
#